data_AF-A0A502II03-F1
#
_entry.id   AF-A0A502II03-F1
#
_cell.length_a   1.000
_cell.length_b   1.000
_cell.length_c   1.000
_cell.angle_alpha   90.00
_cell.angle_beta   90.00
_cell.angle_gamma   90.00
#
_symmetry.space_group_name_H-M   'P 1'
#
loop_
_entity.id
_entity.type
_entity.pdbx_description
1 polymer ?
#
loop_
_entity_poly.entity_id
_entity_poly.type
_entity_poly.pdbx_seq_one_letter_code
_entity_poly.pdbx_strand_id
1 'polypeptide(L)'
;MSEERNAIPLIITGICSILGTVGALWFYGYLHFAKPEDALLLSDFTMLKTVPGEDYKVSLEPAPQVAQCIDGVLVMFDTEQKGLSGVLVNNKKKAVRCMGEETPQKLQP
;
A
#
# COMPACT_ATOMS: atom_id res chain seq x y z
N MET A 1 44.78 39.65 7.72
CA MET A 1 44.10 39.12 8.92
C MET A 1 43.29 37.93 8.45
N SER A 2 43.91 36.75 8.39
CA SER A 2 43.20 35.51 8.09
C SER A 2 42.52 35.10 9.40
N GLU A 3 41.30 35.58 9.58
CA GLU A 3 40.42 35.14 10.65
C GLU A 3 40.19 33.65 10.45
N GLU A 4 40.63 32.83 11.41
CA GLU A 4 40.28 31.41 11.54
C GLU A 4 38.75 31.33 11.66
N ARG A 5 38.06 31.37 10.51
CA ARG A 5 36.60 31.34 10.47
C ARG A 5 36.16 29.98 10.94
N ASN A 6 35.78 29.91 12.21
CA ASN A 6 35.20 28.73 12.78
C ASN A 6 33.91 28.43 11.99
N ALA A 7 33.92 27.35 11.21
CA ALA A 7 32.81 27.00 10.32
C ALA A 7 31.61 26.42 11.09
N ILE A 8 31.80 26.06 12.36
CA ILE A 8 30.79 25.51 13.26
C ILE A 8 29.49 26.36 13.29
N PRO A 9 29.51 27.68 13.52
CA PRO A 9 28.30 28.52 13.45
C PRO A 9 27.62 28.53 12.07
N LEU A 10 28.38 28.46 10.98
CA LEU A 10 27.82 28.38 9.63
C LEU A 10 27.12 27.04 9.37
N ILE A 11 27.68 25.96 9.91
CA ILE A 11 27.09 24.62 9.81
C ILE A 11 25.80 24.54 10.64
N ILE A 12 25.82 25.06 11.88
CA ILE A 12 24.65 25.07 12.76
C ILE A 12 23.51 25.89 12.15
N THR A 13 23.80 27.08 11.64
CA THR A 13 22.79 27.92 10.97
C THR A 13 22.20 27.21 9.75
N GLY A 14 23.02 26.52 8.95
CA GLY A 14 22.55 25.67 7.86
C GLY A 14 21.59 24.58 8.33
N ILE A 15 21.96 23.79 9.34
CA ILE A 15 21.12 22.71 9.88
C ILE A 15 19.80 23.27 10.45
N CYS A 16 19.86 24.34 11.23
CA CYS A 16 18.68 24.98 11.79
C CYS A 16 17.74 25.50 10.71
N SER A 17 18.27 26.05 9.60
CA SER A 17 17.44 26.52 8.48
C SER A 17 16.71 25.38 7.77
N ILE A 18 17.35 24.23 7.59
CA ILE A 18 16.76 23.04 6.99
C ILE A 18 15.67 22.49 7.91
N LEU A 19 15.98 22.28 9.20
CA LEU A 19 15.02 21.77 10.17
C LEU A 19 13.82 22.71 10.35
N GLY A 20 14.05 24.03 10.39
CA GLY A 20 12.98 25.02 10.44
C GLY A 20 12.06 24.95 9.23
N THR A 21 12.62 24.78 8.04
CA THR A 21 11.85 24.69 6.79
C THR A 21 11.03 23.40 6.74
N VAL A 22 11.66 22.25 7.01
CA VAL A 22 10.97 20.95 7.07
C VAL A 22 9.89 20.95 8.15
N GLY A 23 10.19 21.52 9.32
CA GLY A 23 9.25 21.66 10.43
C GLY A 23 8.06 22.56 10.08
N ALA A 24 8.29 23.66 9.36
CA ALA A 24 7.21 24.51 8.87
C ALA A 24 6.31 23.76 7.87
N LEU A 25 6.90 23.07 6.88
CA LEU A 25 6.16 22.23 5.94
C LEU A 25 5.34 21.14 6.65
N TRP A 26 5.87 20.57 7.73
CA TRP A 26 5.16 19.60 8.57
C TRP A 26 4.00 20.24 9.35
N PHE A 27 4.23 21.39 10.00
CA PHE A 27 3.21 22.12 10.75
C PHE A 27 2.04 22.58 9.86
N TYR A 28 2.33 23.03 8.64
CA TYR A 28 1.30 23.40 7.65
C TYR A 28 0.67 22.19 6.94
N GLY A 29 1.08 20.96 7.24
CA GLY A 29 0.49 19.74 6.68
C GLY A 29 0.89 19.43 5.22
N TYR A 30 1.83 20.18 4.64
CA TYR A 30 2.37 19.91 3.30
C TYR A 30 3.29 18.68 3.27
N LEU A 31 3.84 18.31 4.42
CA LEU A 31 4.67 17.12 4.56
C LEU A 31 3.78 15.90 4.84
N HIS A 32 3.24 15.29 3.79
CA HIS A 32 2.58 14.00 3.86
C HIS A 32 3.63 12.89 3.80
N PHE A 33 3.85 12.19 4.91
CA PHE A 33 4.54 10.92 4.88
C PHE A 33 3.61 9.92 4.19
N ALA A 34 3.97 9.48 2.98
CA ALA A 34 3.25 8.40 2.30
C ALA A 34 3.27 7.19 3.23
N LYS A 35 2.11 6.84 3.79
CA LYS A 35 2.00 5.64 4.59
C LYS A 35 1.92 4.44 3.64
N PRO A 36 2.42 3.27 4.04
CA PRO A 36 2.35 2.07 3.18
C PRO A 36 0.90 1.64 2.87
N GLU A 37 -0.08 2.12 3.65
CA GLU A 37 -1.53 1.98 3.40
C GLU A 37 -2.01 2.75 2.15
N ASP A 38 -1.24 3.69 1.60
CA ASP A 38 -1.56 4.44 0.38
C ASP A 38 -0.93 3.85 -0.90
N ALA A 39 -0.18 2.74 -0.78
CA ALA A 39 0.59 2.17 -1.89
C ALA A 39 0.05 0.80 -2.32
N LEU A 40 -1.07 0.81 -3.06
CA LEU A 40 -1.58 -0.30 -3.91
C LEU A 40 -1.96 -1.62 -3.20
N LEU A 41 -1.48 -1.87 -1.99
CA LEU A 41 -1.73 -3.09 -1.24
C LEU A 41 -2.95 -2.86 -0.35
N LEU A 42 -4.13 -3.04 -0.93
CA LEU A 42 -5.41 -2.79 -0.26
C LEU A 42 -5.63 -3.71 0.96
N SER A 43 -5.07 -4.93 0.95
CA SER A 43 -5.02 -5.87 2.08
C SER A 43 -4.22 -7.13 1.70
N ASP A 44 -3.49 -7.74 2.63
CA ASP A 44 -2.80 -9.01 2.46
C ASP A 44 -3.70 -10.18 2.91
N PHE A 45 -4.06 -11.07 1.98
CA PHE A 45 -4.91 -12.23 2.25
C PHE A 45 -4.10 -13.51 2.41
N THR A 46 -4.32 -14.22 3.52
CA THR A 46 -3.69 -15.53 3.76
C THR A 46 -4.58 -16.65 3.22
N MET A 47 -4.05 -17.45 2.29
CA MET A 47 -4.71 -18.68 1.84
C MET A 47 -4.42 -19.81 2.83
N LEU A 48 -5.44 -20.24 3.58
CA LEU A 48 -5.34 -21.40 4.46
C LEU A 48 -5.50 -22.69 3.65
N LYS A 49 -4.57 -23.64 3.83
CA LYS A 49 -4.69 -24.97 3.23
C LYS A 49 -5.79 -25.73 3.96
N THR A 50 -6.80 -26.18 3.23
CA THR A 50 -7.77 -27.13 3.77
C THR A 50 -7.09 -28.50 3.90
N VAL A 51 -6.90 -28.97 5.13
CA VAL A 51 -6.42 -30.33 5.41
C VAL A 51 -7.66 -31.17 5.75
N PRO A 52 -7.91 -32.29 5.05
CA PRO A 52 -9.07 -33.13 5.34
C PRO A 52 -8.95 -33.70 6.77
N GLY A 53 -9.91 -33.38 7.63
CA GLY A 53 -9.96 -33.85 9.03
C GLY A 53 -9.48 -32.83 10.08
N GLU A 54 -9.03 -31.64 9.70
CA GLU A 54 -8.86 -30.51 10.62
C GLU A 54 -9.94 -29.45 10.39
N ASP A 55 -10.61 -29.04 11.47
CA ASP A 55 -11.52 -27.90 11.45
C ASP A 55 -10.74 -26.61 11.25
N TYR A 56 -10.92 -25.96 10.10
CA TYR A 56 -10.36 -24.65 9.84
C TYR A 56 -11.08 -23.62 10.72
N LYS A 57 -10.35 -23.02 11.69
CA LYS A 57 -10.89 -22.00 12.60
C LYS A 57 -10.98 -20.65 11.89
N VAL A 58 -12.06 -20.44 11.14
CA VAL A 58 -12.45 -19.12 10.63
C VAL A 58 -13.45 -18.48 11.58
N SER A 59 -13.38 -17.15 11.71
CA SER A 59 -14.40 -16.40 12.45
C SER A 59 -15.76 -16.61 11.78
N LEU A 60 -16.82 -16.65 12.58
CA LEU A 60 -18.21 -16.61 12.08
C LEU A 60 -18.57 -15.22 11.54
N GLU A 61 -17.81 -14.20 11.92
CA GLU A 61 -17.99 -12.83 11.44
C GLU A 61 -17.42 -12.68 10.03
N PRO A 62 -18.24 -12.29 9.04
CA PRO A 62 -17.80 -12.12 7.66
C PRO A 62 -16.88 -10.91 7.53
N ALA A 63 -15.87 -11.02 6.67
CA ALA A 63 -15.05 -9.88 6.30
C ALA A 63 -15.85 -8.86 5.45
N PRO A 64 -15.58 -7.55 5.55
CA PRO A 64 -16.29 -6.52 4.78
C PRO A 64 -15.93 -6.51 3.29
N GLN A 65 -14.94 -7.29 2.84
CA GLN A 65 -14.55 -7.37 1.44
C GLN A 65 -15.32 -8.47 0.69
N VAL A 66 -15.85 -8.15 -0.49
CA VAL A 66 -16.55 -9.09 -1.37
C VAL A 66 -15.72 -9.30 -2.63
N ALA A 67 -15.55 -10.57 -3.03
CA ALA A 67 -14.82 -10.92 -4.25
C ALA A 67 -15.78 -11.13 -5.43
N GLN A 68 -15.46 -10.55 -6.59
CA GLN A 68 -16.14 -10.82 -7.85
C GLN A 68 -15.11 -11.14 -8.93
N CYS A 69 -15.51 -11.96 -9.90
CA CYS A 69 -14.71 -12.18 -11.10
C CYS A 69 -15.10 -11.16 -12.16
N ILE A 70 -14.13 -10.39 -12.65
CA ILE A 70 -14.33 -9.43 -13.74
C ILE A 70 -13.18 -9.61 -14.73
N ASP A 71 -13.50 -9.80 -16.01
CA ASP A 71 -12.54 -9.99 -17.09
C ASP A 71 -11.51 -11.12 -16.82
N GLY A 72 -11.96 -12.20 -16.18
CA GLY A 72 -11.12 -13.36 -15.81
C GLY A 72 -10.15 -13.15 -14.64
N VAL A 73 -10.25 -12.03 -13.92
CA VAL A 73 -9.42 -11.71 -12.75
C VAL A 73 -10.30 -11.51 -11.50
N LEU A 74 -9.79 -11.96 -10.34
CA LEU A 74 -10.48 -11.77 -9.06
C LEU A 74 -10.28 -10.34 -8.55
N VAL A 75 -11.37 -9.58 -8.49
CA VAL A 75 -11.42 -8.21 -7.95
C VAL A 75 -12.13 -8.25 -6.59
N MET A 76 -11.59 -7.52 -5.62
CA MET A 76 -12.15 -7.37 -4.28
C MET A 76 -12.67 -5.96 -4.09
N PHE A 77 -13.90 -5.86 -3.60
CA PHE A 77 -14.58 -4.61 -3.29
C PHE A 77 -14.71 -4.47 -1.78
N ASP A 78 -14.33 -3.31 -1.24
CA ASP A 78 -14.61 -2.97 0.14
C ASP A 78 -16.05 -2.43 0.26
N THR A 79 -16.86 -3.04 1.12
CA THR A 79 -18.26 -2.62 1.33
C THR A 79 -18.40 -1.46 2.33
N GLU A 80 -17.40 -1.24 3.18
CA GLU A 80 -17.37 -0.12 4.13
C GLU A 80 -16.85 1.15 3.45
N GLN A 81 -15.81 1.03 2.61
CA GLN A 81 -15.21 2.16 1.91
C GLN A 81 -15.58 2.17 0.42
N LYS A 82 -16.64 2.93 0.10
CA LYS A 82 -17.13 3.09 -1.28
C LYS A 82 -16.01 3.62 -2.20
N GLY A 83 -15.59 2.78 -3.16
CA GLY A 83 -14.65 3.17 -4.23
C GLY A 83 -13.26 2.53 -4.13
N LEU A 84 -12.95 1.81 -3.05
CA LEU A 84 -11.72 1.02 -2.95
C LEU A 84 -11.95 -0.36 -3.57
N SER A 85 -11.32 -0.58 -4.72
CA SER A 85 -11.35 -1.85 -5.45
C SER A 85 -9.93 -2.30 -5.72
N GLY A 86 -9.62 -3.55 -5.40
CA GLY A 86 -8.29 -4.12 -5.54
C GLY A 86 -8.31 -5.41 -6.34
N VAL A 87 -7.28 -5.66 -7.15
CA VAL A 87 -7.07 -6.95 -7.80
C VAL A 87 -6.31 -7.86 -6.84
N LEU A 88 -6.81 -9.06 -6.58
CA LEU A 88 -6.09 -10.02 -5.76
C LEU A 88 -4.83 -10.50 -6.51
N VAL A 89 -3.65 -10.26 -5.92
CA VAL A 89 -2.37 -10.70 -6.46
C VAL A 89 -1.65 -11.62 -5.50
N ASN A 90 -0.82 -12.52 -6.02
CA ASN A 90 0.09 -13.30 -5.18
C ASN A 90 1.36 -12.52 -4.81
N ASN A 91 2.21 -13.12 -3.98
CA ASN A 91 3.51 -12.57 -3.54
C ASN A 91 4.46 -12.14 -4.68
N LYS A 92 4.20 -12.57 -5.93
CA LYS A 92 4.96 -12.19 -7.12
C LYS A 92 4.23 -11.16 -7.99
N LYS A 93 3.25 -10.44 -7.44
CA LYS A 93 2.40 -9.45 -8.14
C LYS A 93 1.66 -10.04 -9.36
N LYS A 94 1.31 -11.32 -9.33
CA LYS A 94 0.51 -11.95 -10.39
C LYS A 94 -0.95 -12.01 -9.95
N ALA A 95 -1.84 -11.49 -10.80
CA ALA A 95 -3.28 -11.53 -10.58
C ALA A 95 -3.79 -12.98 -10.46
N VAL A 96 -4.62 -13.23 -9.45
CA VAL A 96 -5.34 -14.49 -9.27
C VAL A 96 -6.48 -14.53 -10.28
N ARG A 97 -6.54 -15.61 -11.07
CA ARG A 97 -7.52 -15.80 -12.14
C ARG A 97 -8.66 -16.68 -11.67
N CYS A 98 -9.85 -16.42 -12.18
CA CYS A 98 -11.00 -17.28 -11.98
C CYS A 98 -10.93 -18.49 -12.91
N MET A 99 -11.44 -19.64 -12.46
CA MET A 99 -11.57 -20.80 -13.34
C MET A 99 -12.73 -20.59 -14.32
N GLY A 100 -12.48 -20.84 -15.61
CA GLY A 100 -13.54 -20.91 -16.63
C GLY A 100 -13.74 -19.66 -17.50
N GLU A 101 -12.95 -18.61 -17.31
CA GLU A 101 -13.06 -17.36 -18.10
C GLU A 101 -11.81 -17.15 -18.96
N GLU A 102 -12.02 -16.90 -20.27
CA GLU A 102 -10.94 -16.76 -21.26
C GLU A 102 -10.28 -15.39 -21.14
N THR A 103 -8.95 -15.36 -21.20
CA THR A 103 -8.15 -14.16 -20.94
C THR A 103 -8.34 -13.07 -22.00
N PRO A 104 -8.46 -11.79 -21.60
CA PRO A 104 -8.09 -10.68 -22.49
C PRO A 104 -6.61 -10.83 -22.86
N GLN A 105 -6.34 -10.99 -24.16
CA GLN A 105 -4.98 -11.00 -24.68
C GLN A 105 -4.34 -9.66 -24.33
N LYS A 106 -3.08 -9.70 -23.86
CA LYS A 106 -2.26 -8.52 -23.58
C LYS A 106 -2.39 -7.55 -24.76
N LEU A 107 -3.07 -6.41 -24.57
CA LEU A 107 -3.05 -5.33 -25.54
C LEU A 107 -1.60 -4.86 -25.59
N GLN A 108 -0.87 -5.27 -26.63
CA GLN A 108 0.49 -4.81 -26.86
C GLN A 108 0.40 -3.31 -27.24
N PRO A 109 1.21 -2.45 -26.61
CA PRO A 109 1.20 -1.00 -26.87
C PRO A 109 1.63 -0.66 -28.29
#